data_AF-A0A536SIB0-F1
#
_entry.id   AF-A0A536SIB0-F1
#
_cell.length_a   1.000
_cell.length_b   1.000
_cell.length_c   1.000
_cell.angle_alpha   90.00
_cell.angle_beta   90.00
_cell.angle_gamma   90.00
#
_symmetry.space_group_name_H-M   'P 1'
#
loop_
_entity.id
_entity.type
_entity.pdbx_description
1 polymer ?
#
loop_
_entity_poly.entity_id
_entity_poly.type
_entity_poly.pdbx_seq_one_letter_code
_entity_poly.pdbx_strand_id
1 'polypeptide(L)'
;MADGSSVKRESDYDVLYRIMTTRMSVRRIRPDPIPEEYVEKILEAGRWAMSGANGQPWEYLVIKDPKKKKALYDAFQDTNQEFCFWMEQMRPFELRHPAFQVKGDDLKDEWQKIRNN
;
A
#
# COMPACT_ATOMS: atom_id res chain seq x y z
N MET A 1 -29.19 33.57 -32.20
CA MET A 1 -28.30 32.45 -32.54
C MET A 1 -27.20 32.42 -31.50
N ALA A 2 -27.35 31.59 -30.46
CA ALA A 2 -26.28 31.22 -29.55
C ALA A 2 -26.37 29.71 -29.38
N ASP A 3 -25.32 29.05 -29.84
CA ASP A 3 -25.03 27.63 -29.78
C ASP A 3 -25.16 27.11 -28.34
N GLY A 4 -26.27 26.42 -28.08
CA GLY A 4 -26.51 25.64 -26.88
C GLY A 4 -25.75 24.32 -26.93
N SER A 5 -24.42 24.40 -26.92
CA SER A 5 -23.53 23.25 -26.83
C SER A 5 -23.86 22.49 -25.55
N SER A 6 -24.67 21.43 -25.71
CA SER A 6 -25.00 20.52 -24.62
C SER A 6 -23.74 19.75 -24.27
N VAL A 7 -23.11 20.12 -23.16
CA VAL A 7 -22.04 19.31 -22.58
C VAL A 7 -22.64 17.95 -22.26
N LYS A 8 -22.30 16.95 -23.06
CA LYS A 8 -22.79 15.58 -22.90
C LYS A 8 -22.24 15.07 -21.57
N ARG A 9 -23.11 14.86 -20.58
CA ARG A 9 -22.72 14.24 -19.31
C ARG A 9 -22.12 12.86 -19.61
N GLU A 10 -20.95 12.61 -19.05
CA GLU A 10 -20.31 11.30 -19.09
C GLU A 10 -21.24 10.25 -18.46
N SER A 11 -21.31 9.06 -19.03
CA SER A 11 -22.15 7.99 -18.48
C SER A 11 -21.50 7.40 -17.22
N ASP A 12 -22.31 6.84 -16.32
CA ASP A 12 -21.79 6.18 -15.11
C ASP A 12 -20.82 5.03 -15.44
N TYR A 13 -21.05 4.34 -16.56
CA TYR A 13 -20.17 3.29 -17.04
C TYR A 13 -18.80 3.84 -17.45
N ASP A 14 -18.76 4.94 -18.19
CA ASP A 14 -17.51 5.58 -18.63
C ASP A 14 -16.71 6.09 -17.43
N VAL A 15 -17.39 6.67 -16.43
CA VAL A 15 -16.79 7.08 -15.15
C VAL A 15 -16.15 5.88 -14.45
N LEU A 16 -16.89 4.77 -14.31
CA LEU A 16 -16.41 3.55 -13.67
C LEU A 16 -15.20 2.96 -14.42
N TYR A 17 -15.31 2.83 -15.75
CA TYR A 17 -14.26 2.30 -16.60
C TYR A 17 -12.97 3.12 -16.47
N ARG A 18 -13.08 4.45 -16.49
CA ARG A 18 -11.94 5.35 -16.29
C ARG A 18 -11.31 5.13 -14.92
N ILE A 19 -12.09 5.08 -13.85
CA ILE A 19 -11.54 4.89 -12.48
C ILE A 19 -10.79 3.55 -12.39
N MET A 20 -11.37 2.47 -12.92
CA MET A 20 -10.76 1.14 -12.88
C MET A 20 -9.48 1.04 -13.72
N THR A 21 -9.42 1.71 -14.87
CA THR A 21 -8.27 1.65 -15.79
C THR A 21 -7.15 2.62 -15.44
N THR A 22 -7.45 3.72 -14.74
CA THR A 22 -6.46 4.76 -14.42
C THR A 22 -5.89 4.66 -12.99
N ARG A 23 -6.52 3.89 -12.09
CA ARG A 23 -6.04 3.72 -10.72
C ARG A 23 -4.66 3.03 -10.72
N MET A 24 -3.69 3.68 -10.08
CA MET A 24 -2.33 3.17 -9.89
C MET A 24 -1.99 2.92 -8.43
N SER A 25 -1.08 1.98 -8.17
CA SER A 25 -0.48 1.80 -6.85
C SER A 25 0.72 2.73 -6.70
N VAL A 26 0.48 3.92 -6.16
CA VAL A 26 1.46 5.02 -6.04
C VAL A 26 2.36 4.81 -4.83
N ARG A 27 3.69 4.94 -5.01
CA ARG A 27 4.70 4.76 -3.95
C ARG A 27 5.42 6.06 -3.53
N ARG A 28 5.21 7.15 -4.27
CA ARG A 28 5.72 8.49 -3.94
C ARG A 28 4.55 9.46 -3.78
N ILE A 29 4.22 9.78 -2.54
CA ILE A 29 3.04 10.58 -2.18
C ILE A 29 3.50 12.00 -1.83
N ARG A 30 2.70 13.00 -2.20
CA ARG A 30 2.94 14.40 -1.80
C ARG A 30 2.83 14.56 -0.28
N PRO A 31 3.56 15.50 0.33
CA PRO A 31 3.48 15.75 1.77
C PRO A 31 2.18 16.47 2.17
N ASP A 32 1.45 17.03 1.21
CA ASP A 32 0.20 17.75 1.45
C ASP A 32 -0.86 16.83 2.08
N PRO A 33 -1.53 17.28 3.16
CA PRO A 33 -2.60 16.51 3.75
C PRO A 33 -3.82 16.44 2.81
N ILE A 34 -4.52 15.30 2.87
CA ILE A 34 -5.81 15.13 2.19
C ILE A 34 -6.88 15.87 3.01
N PRO A 35 -7.81 16.62 2.38
CA PRO A 35 -8.93 17.23 3.08
C PRO A 35 -9.77 16.21 3.86
N GLU A 36 -10.28 16.59 5.03
CA GLU A 36 -10.99 15.66 5.92
C GLU A 36 -12.22 15.03 5.25
N GLU A 37 -12.99 15.83 4.51
CA GLU A 37 -14.18 15.37 3.79
C GLU A 37 -13.88 14.23 2.80
N TYR A 38 -12.66 14.17 2.25
CA TYR A 38 -12.28 13.10 1.33
C TYR A 38 -11.93 11.83 2.10
N VAL A 39 -11.31 11.96 3.28
CA VAL A 39 -11.09 10.82 4.17
C VAL A 39 -12.43 10.20 4.56
N GLU A 40 -13.40 11.01 4.98
CA GLU A 40 -14.75 10.55 5.31
C GLU A 40 -15.45 9.84 4.14
N LYS A 41 -15.41 10.44 2.93
CA LYS A 41 -15.97 9.83 1.72
C LYS A 41 -15.34 8.47 1.39
N ILE A 42 -14.02 8.32 1.58
CA ILE A 42 -13.30 7.05 1.36
C ILE A 42 -13.75 6.00 2.38
N LEU A 43 -13.85 6.38 3.66
CA LEU A 43 -14.29 5.48 4.72
C LEU A 43 -15.73 5.03 4.52
N GLU A 44 -16.62 5.93 4.13
CA GLU A 44 -18.02 5.61 3.84
C GLU A 44 -18.12 4.68 2.63
N ALA A 45 -17.36 4.92 1.55
CA ALA A 45 -17.30 4.01 0.42
C ALA A 45 -16.82 2.60 0.81
N GLY A 46 -15.81 2.51 1.70
CA GLY A 46 -15.33 1.24 2.25
C GLY A 46 -16.38 0.53 3.11
N ARG A 47 -17.15 1.28 3.90
CA ARG A 47 -18.25 0.75 4.72
C ARG A 47 -19.35 0.08 3.88
N TRP A 48 -19.62 0.62 2.69
CA TRP A 48 -20.60 0.05 1.74
C TRP A 48 -20.12 -1.23 1.03
N ALA A 49 -18.87 -1.66 1.23
CA ALA A 49 -18.39 -2.92 0.70
C ALA A 49 -19.22 -4.10 1.24
N MET A 50 -19.50 -5.08 0.39
CA MET A 50 -20.24 -6.28 0.78
C MET A 50 -19.38 -7.16 1.71
N SER A 51 -20.01 -7.76 2.71
CA SER A 51 -19.39 -8.75 3.60
C SER A 51 -20.34 -9.93 3.85
N GLY A 52 -19.79 -11.09 4.20
CA GLY A 52 -20.59 -12.28 4.52
C GLY A 52 -21.61 -11.99 5.62
N ALA A 53 -22.89 -12.28 5.35
CA ALA A 53 -24.01 -11.95 6.24
C ALA A 53 -24.06 -10.48 6.70
N ASN A 54 -23.48 -9.55 5.92
CA ASN A 54 -23.31 -8.15 6.29
C ASN A 54 -22.60 -7.92 7.64
N GLY A 55 -21.74 -8.85 8.06
CA GLY A 55 -21.06 -8.79 9.35
C GLY A 55 -20.08 -7.62 9.50
N GLN A 56 -19.66 -7.00 8.40
CA GLN A 56 -18.73 -5.85 8.35
C GLN A 56 -17.53 -6.03 9.30
N PRO A 57 -16.75 -7.13 9.21
CA PRO A 57 -15.73 -7.49 10.19
C PRO A 57 -14.43 -6.70 9.98
N TRP A 58 -14.52 -5.40 9.74
CA TRP A 58 -13.40 -4.51 9.47
C TRP A 58 -13.44 -3.29 10.39
N GLU A 59 -12.25 -2.83 10.75
CA GLU A 59 -12.04 -1.56 11.43
C GLU A 59 -11.11 -0.69 10.57
N TYR A 60 -11.40 0.61 10.53
CA TYR A 60 -10.58 1.58 9.82
C TYR A 60 -9.85 2.47 10.80
N LEU A 61 -8.51 2.44 10.76
CA LEU A 61 -7.65 3.28 11.59
C LEU A 61 -7.04 4.40 10.74
N VAL A 62 -7.48 5.64 10.99
CA VAL A 62 -6.92 6.82 10.30
C VAL A 62 -5.73 7.37 11.08
N ILE A 63 -4.53 7.17 10.55
CA ILE A 63 -3.29 7.57 11.21
C ILE A 63 -2.73 8.82 10.55
N LYS A 64 -2.77 9.96 11.25
CA LYS A 64 -2.27 11.25 10.75
C LYS A 64 -0.90 11.61 11.30
N ASP A 65 -0.60 11.20 12.54
CA ASP A 65 0.66 11.51 13.22
C ASP A 65 1.88 10.93 12.49
N PRO A 66 2.82 11.78 12.02
CA PRO A 66 4.04 11.33 11.36
C PRO A 66 4.90 10.36 12.20
N LYS A 67 4.93 10.53 13.53
CA LYS A 67 5.70 9.66 14.43
C LYS A 67 5.11 8.25 14.45
N LYS A 68 3.78 8.14 14.55
CA LYS A 68 3.08 6.85 14.47
C LYS A 68 3.24 6.19 13.12
N LYS A 69 3.18 6.95 12.02
CA LYS A 69 3.46 6.43 10.66
C LYS A 69 4.88 5.86 10.56
N LYS A 70 5.89 6.56 11.10
CA LYS A 70 7.27 6.08 11.11
C LYS A 70 7.42 4.79 11.93
N ALA A 71 6.84 4.75 13.13
CA ALA A 71 6.88 3.55 13.97
C ALA A 71 6.24 2.33 13.30
N LEU A 72 5.10 2.50 12.61
CA LEU A 72 4.47 1.43 11.84
C LEU A 72 5.33 0.98 10.66
N TYR A 73 5.94 1.92 9.94
CA TYR A 73 6.86 1.62 8.85
C TYR A 73 8.05 0.80 9.37
N ASP A 74 8.64 1.19 10.50
CA ASP A 74 9.79 0.49 11.08
C ASP A 74 9.41 -0.93 11.52
N ALA A 75 8.27 -1.11 12.18
CA ALA A 75 7.77 -2.44 12.55
C ALA A 75 7.51 -3.32 11.31
N PHE A 76 6.93 -2.76 10.24
CA PHE A 76 6.73 -3.48 8.99
C PHE A 76 8.06 -3.85 8.32
N GLN A 77 9.02 -2.91 8.26
CA GLN A 77 10.33 -3.16 7.64
C GLN A 77 11.07 -4.27 8.38
N ASP A 78 11.06 -4.28 9.71
CA ASP A 78 11.71 -5.31 10.52
C ASP A 78 11.19 -6.72 10.16
N THR A 79 9.87 -6.91 10.21
CA THR A 79 9.24 -8.20 9.87
C THR A 79 9.42 -8.57 8.40
N ASN A 80 9.27 -7.61 7.49
CA ASN A 80 9.36 -7.86 6.05
C ASN A 80 10.79 -8.20 5.62
N GLN A 81 11.79 -7.51 6.15
CA GLN A 81 13.20 -7.80 5.86
C GLN A 81 13.60 -9.18 6.39
N GLU A 82 13.13 -9.56 7.58
CA GLU A 82 13.38 -10.89 8.14
C GLU A 82 12.81 -11.97 7.22
N PHE A 83 11.53 -11.82 6.86
CA PHE A 83 10.86 -12.74 5.96
C PHE A 83 11.57 -12.84 4.60
N CYS A 84 11.87 -11.69 3.98
CA CYS A 84 12.58 -11.65 2.70
C CYS A 84 13.95 -12.31 2.79
N PHE A 85 14.74 -12.01 3.82
CA PHE A 85 16.05 -12.60 4.02
C PHE A 85 15.95 -14.13 4.04
N TRP A 86 15.13 -14.69 4.93
CA TRP A 86 15.02 -16.15 5.07
C TRP A 86 14.47 -16.83 3.81
N MET A 87 13.52 -16.20 3.11
CA MET A 87 13.02 -16.71 1.84
C MET A 87 14.09 -16.73 0.75
N GLU A 88 14.97 -15.73 0.70
CA GLU A 88 16.10 -15.71 -0.24
C GLU A 88 17.13 -16.79 0.10
N GLN A 89 17.36 -17.08 1.39
CA GLN A 89 18.30 -18.12 1.79
C GLN A 89 17.86 -19.55 1.35
N MET A 90 16.58 -19.77 1.07
CA MET A 90 16.08 -21.02 0.50
C MET A 90 16.39 -21.19 -1.00
N ARG A 91 16.85 -20.13 -1.68
CA ARG A 91 17.19 -20.15 -3.10
C ARG A 91 18.68 -20.42 -3.31
N PRO A 92 19.07 -20.98 -4.47
CA PRO A 92 20.46 -20.98 -4.92
C PRO A 92 21.03 -19.57 -4.90
N PHE A 93 22.29 -19.43 -4.48
CA PHE A 93 22.94 -18.14 -4.21
C PHE A 93 22.85 -17.17 -5.40
N GLU A 94 23.04 -17.68 -6.61
CA GLU A 94 23.06 -16.91 -7.86
C GLU A 94 21.68 -16.35 -8.24
N LEU A 95 20.61 -16.95 -7.71
CA LEU A 95 19.22 -16.54 -7.95
C LEU A 95 18.67 -15.65 -6.85
N ARG A 96 19.47 -15.36 -5.82
CA ARG A 96 19.05 -14.47 -4.73
C ARG A 96 19.08 -13.02 -5.17
N HIS A 97 18.17 -12.23 -4.61
CA HIS A 97 18.24 -10.78 -4.77
C HIS A 97 19.58 -10.25 -4.23
N PRO A 98 20.26 -9.31 -4.94
CA PRO A 98 21.62 -8.87 -4.58
C PRO A 98 21.78 -8.37 -3.14
N ALA A 99 20.73 -7.74 -2.59
CA ALA A 99 20.74 -7.27 -1.20
C ALA A 99 20.80 -8.38 -0.13
N PHE A 100 20.56 -9.64 -0.51
CA PHE A 100 20.51 -10.80 0.40
C PHE A 100 21.49 -11.91 -0.02
N GLN A 101 22.44 -11.61 -0.92
CA GLN A 101 23.48 -12.55 -1.33
C GLN A 101 24.59 -12.68 -0.27
N VAL A 102 24.22 -13.28 0.86
CA VAL A 102 25.13 -13.54 1.97
C VAL A 102 25.88 -14.85 1.75
N LYS A 103 27.22 -14.81 1.88
CA LYS A 103 28.11 -15.97 1.84
C LYS A 103 28.58 -16.33 3.25
N GLY A 104 28.37 -17.56 3.68
CA GLY A 104 28.82 -18.07 4.98
C GLY A 104 27.83 -19.03 5.61
N ASP A 105 28.31 -19.85 6.55
CA ASP A 105 27.48 -20.83 7.27
C ASP A 105 26.63 -20.19 8.37
N ASP A 106 27.03 -19.01 8.88
CA ASP A 106 26.31 -18.31 9.94
C ASP A 106 25.34 -17.25 9.42
N LEU A 107 24.18 -17.73 8.98
CA LEU A 107 23.10 -16.89 8.47
C LEU A 107 22.46 -15.99 9.54
N LYS A 108 22.62 -16.32 10.83
CA LYS A 108 22.00 -15.56 11.92
C LYS A 108 22.79 -14.30 12.22
N ASP A 109 24.11 -14.40 12.26
CA ASP A 109 24.98 -13.24 12.47
C ASP A 109 24.88 -12.25 11.30
N GLU A 110 24.79 -12.76 10.08
CA GLU A 110 24.63 -11.93 8.88
C GLU A 110 23.27 -11.24 8.82
N TRP A 111 22.20 -11.92 9.27
CA TRP A 111 20.89 -11.28 9.45
C TRP A 111 20.95 -10.11 10.45
N GLN A 112 21.62 -10.28 11.60
CA GLN A 112 21.74 -9.19 12.58
C GLN A 112 22.51 -7.99 12.02
N LYS A 113 23.48 -8.20 11.14
CA LYS A 113 24.18 -7.09 10.46
C LYS A 113 23.25 -6.34 9.51
N ILE A 114 22.44 -7.05 8.72
CA ILE A 114 21.50 -6.44 7.76
C ILE A 114 20.39 -5.67 8.49
N ARG A 115 19.83 -6.25 9.57
CA ARG A 115 18.75 -5.66 10.35
C ARG A 115 19.14 -4.35 11.05
N ASN A 116 20.39 -4.23 11.49
CA ASN A 116 20.87 -3.10 12.29
C ASN A 116 21.54 -1.98 11.48
N ASN A 117 21.58 -2.11 10.15
CA ASN A 117 22.22 -1.16 9.24
C ASN A 117 21.17 -0.28 8.53
#